data_AF-A0A238VXM4-F1
#
_entry.id   AF-A0A238VXM4-F1
#
_cell.length_a   1.000
_cell.length_b   1.000
_cell.length_c   1.000
_cell.angle_alpha   90.00
_cell.angle_beta   90.00
_cell.angle_gamma   90.00
#
_symmetry.space_group_name_H-M   'P 1'
#
loop_
_entity.id
_entity.type
_entity.pdbx_description
1 polymer ?
#
loop_
_entity_poly.entity_id
_entity_poly.type
_entity_poly.pdbx_seq_one_letter_code
_entity_poly.pdbx_strand_id
1 'polypeptide(L)'
;MKRLLPILLLSLFAFSCSNEIQDNSPAFQAVKDSILFRSADSRAVFNDNGSLLIQGNSATETLNILINSLNQTQVELGGESPNTDIASFTDEFGNVFSTASTNANGQVNYQINGDNTVSGTFNFTALRNGIQDTITLSQGFMFGIPILSELGDTPDMNTNDSFTARVNSVIFNPTIITALLGNRLTVAGQTQQASISVLFPPDTPPGTYDIAPGTDFTASYILLGDSTVLEAQSGTLTIVSNDTDADEVSGEFVFEADGFSITDGEFSVSY
;
A
#
# COMPACT_ATOMS: atom_id res chain seq x y z
N MET A 1 -54.88 20.27 -38.63
CA MET A 1 -53.73 19.64 -37.93
C MET A 1 -52.58 20.65 -37.84
N LYS A 2 -52.55 21.53 -36.81
CA LYS A 2 -51.47 22.54 -36.64
C LYS A 2 -51.13 22.88 -35.17
N ARG A 3 -51.63 22.11 -34.19
CA ARG A 3 -51.46 22.45 -32.75
C ARG A 3 -50.76 21.37 -31.91
N LEU A 4 -50.25 20.30 -32.53
CA LEU A 4 -49.55 19.22 -31.81
C LEU A 4 -48.01 19.36 -31.87
N LEU A 5 -47.49 20.26 -32.72
CA LEU A 5 -46.05 20.51 -32.84
C LEU A 5 -45.38 21.02 -31.54
N PRO A 6 -45.99 21.91 -30.72
CA PRO A 6 -45.33 22.35 -29.49
C PRO A 6 -45.32 21.28 -28.39
N ILE A 7 -46.18 20.26 -28.46
CA ILE A 7 -46.23 19.17 -27.46
C ILE A 7 -45.13 18.14 -27.73
N LEU A 8 -44.83 17.86 -29.01
CA LEU A 8 -43.75 16.96 -29.40
C LEU A 8 -42.35 17.56 -29.09
N LEU A 9 -42.21 18.89 -29.14
CA LEU A 9 -40.95 19.57 -28.81
C LEU A 9 -40.70 19.63 -27.29
N LEU A 10 -41.75 19.57 -26.47
CA LEU A 10 -41.64 19.62 -25.01
C LEU A 10 -41.29 18.24 -24.40
N SER A 11 -41.62 17.13 -25.07
CA SER A 11 -41.28 15.78 -24.60
C SER A 11 -39.81 15.40 -24.79
N LEU A 12 -39.06 16.13 -25.64
CA LEU A 12 -37.63 15.89 -25.90
C LEU A 12 -36.70 16.45 -24.80
N PHE A 13 -37.22 17.27 -23.88
CA PHE A 13 -36.45 17.81 -22.75
C PHE A 13 -36.60 16.99 -21.45
N ALA A 14 -37.42 15.94 -21.43
CA ALA A 14 -37.70 15.16 -20.22
C ALA A 14 -36.68 14.03 -19.94
N PHE A 15 -35.63 13.86 -20.76
CA PHE A 15 -34.71 12.71 -20.68
C PHE A 15 -33.26 13.04 -20.27
N SER A 16 -32.92 14.27 -19.85
CA SER A 16 -31.52 14.64 -19.58
C SER A 16 -31.08 14.61 -18.10
N CYS A 17 -31.73 13.82 -17.25
CA CYS A 17 -31.20 13.52 -15.93
C CYS A 17 -30.84 12.04 -15.83
N SER A 18 -29.85 11.61 -16.62
CA SER A 18 -29.05 10.45 -16.23
C SER A 18 -28.17 10.90 -15.06
N ASN A 19 -28.69 10.77 -13.83
CA ASN A 19 -27.84 10.78 -12.65
C ASN A 19 -27.01 9.49 -12.70
N GLU A 20 -25.89 9.52 -13.40
CA GLU A 20 -24.77 8.61 -13.15
C GLU A 20 -24.32 8.91 -11.72
N ILE A 21 -24.98 8.29 -10.74
CA ILE A 21 -24.50 8.28 -9.36
C ILE A 21 -23.27 7.40 -9.41
N GLN A 22 -22.10 8.04 -9.51
CA GLN A 22 -20.83 7.36 -9.38
C GLN A 22 -20.72 6.91 -7.92
N ASP A 23 -20.93 5.62 -7.68
CA ASP A 23 -20.77 5.03 -6.35
C ASP A 23 -19.27 5.02 -6.01
N ASN A 24 -18.79 6.06 -5.33
CA ASN A 24 -17.40 6.16 -4.86
C ASN A 24 -17.22 5.32 -3.57
N SER A 25 -17.76 4.10 -3.55
CA SER A 25 -17.68 3.19 -2.42
C SER A 25 -16.93 1.92 -2.86
N PRO A 26 -15.78 1.56 -2.24
CA PRO A 26 -15.13 2.27 -1.14
C PRO A 26 -14.48 3.61 -1.55
N ALA A 27 -14.28 4.50 -0.57
CA ALA A 27 -13.48 5.71 -0.76
C ALA A 27 -12.34 5.75 0.26
N PHE A 28 -11.13 6.03 -0.23
CA PHE A 28 -10.00 6.43 0.60
C PHE A 28 -9.29 7.62 -0.05
N GLN A 29 -9.42 8.80 0.55
CA GLN A 29 -9.03 10.08 -0.05
C GLN A 29 -8.46 11.02 0.99
N ALA A 30 -7.59 11.94 0.55
CA ALA A 30 -7.06 13.02 1.39
C ALA A 30 -6.55 14.18 0.51
N VAL A 31 -6.37 15.35 1.10
CA VAL A 31 -5.67 16.48 0.48
C VAL A 31 -4.22 16.48 0.96
N LYS A 32 -3.31 16.04 0.08
CA LYS A 32 -1.86 16.06 0.23
C LYS A 32 -1.29 17.40 -0.26
N ASP A 33 -0.87 18.27 0.65
CA ASP A 33 -0.26 19.58 0.32
C ASP A 33 -1.04 20.40 -0.74
N SER A 34 -2.37 20.38 -0.66
CA SER A 34 -3.34 21.00 -1.60
C SER A 34 -3.69 20.21 -2.86
N ILE A 35 -3.11 19.03 -3.07
CA ILE A 35 -3.44 18.11 -4.16
C ILE A 35 -4.32 16.98 -3.62
N LEU A 36 -5.40 16.65 -4.33
CA LEU A 36 -6.26 15.54 -3.95
C LEU A 36 -5.57 14.20 -4.24
N PHE A 37 -5.31 13.42 -3.20
CA PHE A 37 -5.06 12.00 -3.30
C PHE A 37 -6.40 11.26 -3.29
N ARG A 38 -6.58 10.35 -4.23
CA ARG A 38 -7.68 9.40 -4.27
C ARG A 38 -7.13 8.05 -4.67
N SER A 39 -7.37 7.05 -3.84
CA SER A 39 -7.04 5.68 -4.21
C SER A 39 -7.99 5.16 -5.29
N ALA A 40 -7.44 4.45 -6.26
CA ALA A 40 -8.20 3.61 -7.18
C ALA A 40 -8.65 2.30 -6.51
N ASP A 41 -7.88 1.82 -5.53
CA ASP A 41 -8.14 0.61 -4.77
C ASP A 41 -7.96 0.86 -3.27
N SER A 42 -8.87 0.33 -2.45
CA SER A 42 -8.79 0.44 -0.99
C SER A 42 -9.14 -0.88 -0.33
N ARG A 43 -8.33 -1.30 0.63
CA ARG A 43 -8.52 -2.53 1.38
C ARG A 43 -8.02 -2.39 2.81
N ALA A 44 -8.57 -3.17 3.71
CA ALA A 44 -8.08 -3.29 5.06
C ALA A 44 -7.85 -4.77 5.41
N VAL A 45 -6.86 -5.07 6.24
CA VAL A 45 -6.50 -6.45 6.64
C VAL A 45 -6.13 -6.44 8.11
N PHE A 46 -6.60 -7.44 8.84
CA PHE A 46 -6.08 -7.70 10.18
C PHE A 46 -4.78 -8.49 10.08
N ASN A 47 -3.73 -7.97 10.70
CA ASN A 47 -2.50 -8.72 10.90
C ASN A 47 -2.70 -9.78 11.99
N ASP A 48 -1.84 -10.81 12.01
CA ASP A 48 -1.86 -11.89 13.02
C ASP A 48 -1.79 -11.39 14.47
N ASN A 49 -1.14 -10.25 14.70
CA ASN A 49 -1.04 -9.61 16.01
C ASN A 49 -2.33 -8.86 16.42
N GLY A 50 -3.36 -8.88 15.57
CA GLY A 50 -4.64 -8.21 15.76
C GLY A 50 -4.65 -6.73 15.36
N SER A 51 -3.55 -6.16 14.84
CA SER A 51 -3.55 -4.79 14.30
C SER A 51 -4.30 -4.71 12.97
N LEU A 52 -4.85 -3.55 12.64
CA LEU A 52 -5.57 -3.30 11.39
C LEU A 52 -4.70 -2.44 10.46
N LEU A 53 -4.34 -2.98 9.29
CA LEU A 53 -3.72 -2.23 8.21
C LEU A 53 -4.79 -1.78 7.23
N ILE A 54 -4.87 -0.49 6.95
CA ILE A 54 -5.74 0.12 5.94
C ILE A 54 -4.84 0.68 4.84
N GLN A 55 -5.05 0.24 3.60
CA GLN A 55 -4.24 0.62 2.46
C GLN A 55 -5.10 1.21 1.34
N GLY A 56 -4.58 2.25 0.70
CA GLY A 56 -5.13 2.87 -0.48
C GLY A 56 -4.06 3.05 -1.54
N ASN A 57 -4.32 2.57 -2.75
CA ASN A 57 -3.38 2.65 -3.87
C ASN A 57 -3.99 3.49 -5.00
N SER A 58 -3.24 4.48 -5.50
CA SER A 58 -3.50 5.15 -6.79
C SER A 58 -2.62 4.53 -7.87
N ALA A 59 -2.59 5.11 -9.08
CA ALA A 59 -1.70 4.66 -10.14
C ALA A 59 -0.21 4.78 -9.77
N THR A 60 0.16 5.78 -8.95
CA THR A 60 1.56 6.11 -8.67
C THR A 60 1.85 6.33 -7.19
N GLU A 61 0.85 6.31 -6.31
CA GLU A 61 0.99 6.68 -4.91
C GLU A 61 0.29 5.67 -4.01
N THR A 62 0.84 5.45 -2.82
CA THR A 62 0.27 4.52 -1.83
C THR A 62 0.12 5.23 -0.48
N LEU A 63 -1.02 5.05 0.16
CA LEU A 63 -1.34 5.53 1.51
C LEU A 63 -1.63 4.33 2.42
N ASN A 64 -0.92 4.22 3.53
CA ASN A 64 -1.16 3.22 4.56
C ASN A 64 -1.49 3.86 5.90
N ILE A 65 -2.39 3.24 6.66
CA ILE A 65 -2.67 3.53 8.07
C ILE A 65 -2.66 2.19 8.82
N LEU A 66 -1.71 2.02 9.73
CA LEU A 66 -1.60 0.89 10.64
C LEU A 66 -2.13 1.28 12.02
N ILE A 67 -3.15 0.56 12.49
CA ILE A 67 -3.77 0.75 13.80
C ILE A 67 -3.43 -0.46 14.68
N ASN A 68 -2.49 -0.27 15.59
CA ASN A 68 -2.07 -1.25 16.58
C ASN A 68 -3.00 -1.26 17.81
N SER A 69 -3.57 -0.12 18.20
CA SER A 69 -4.43 0.00 19.39
C SER A 69 -5.91 -0.04 19.04
N LEU A 70 -6.46 -1.23 18.80
CA LEU A 70 -7.87 -1.36 18.41
C LEU A 70 -8.92 -1.06 19.50
N ASN A 71 -8.47 -0.72 20.70
CA ASN A 71 -9.34 -0.51 21.86
C ASN A 71 -9.94 0.90 21.92
N GLN A 72 -9.65 1.75 20.93
CA GLN A 72 -9.99 3.17 20.93
C GLN A 72 -10.56 3.55 19.56
N THR A 73 -11.58 4.40 19.52
CA THR A 73 -12.16 4.90 18.25
C THR A 73 -11.37 6.06 17.65
N GLN A 74 -10.45 6.63 18.42
CA GLN A 74 -9.51 7.66 17.99
C GLN A 74 -8.13 7.28 18.51
N VAL A 75 -7.15 7.28 17.61
CA VAL A 75 -5.75 6.99 17.94
C VAL A 75 -4.83 8.06 17.34
N GLU A 76 -3.72 8.32 18.04
CA GLU A 76 -2.68 9.24 17.60
C GLU A 76 -1.69 8.49 16.70
N LEU A 77 -1.30 9.12 15.59
CA LEU A 77 -0.35 8.58 14.64
C LEU A 77 1.05 9.14 14.95
N GLY A 78 2.02 8.25 15.17
CA GLY A 78 3.39 8.60 15.59
C GLY A 78 3.53 8.89 17.10
N GLY A 79 4.74 9.30 17.52
CA GLY A 79 5.10 9.57 18.92
C GLY A 79 6.21 8.65 19.46
N GLU A 80 6.59 8.82 20.74
CA GLU A 80 7.70 8.08 21.38
C GLU A 80 7.28 6.75 22.06
N SER A 81 6.05 6.28 21.83
CA SER A 81 5.54 5.06 22.46
C SER A 81 5.86 3.81 21.63
N PRO A 82 6.14 2.64 22.23
CA PRO A 82 6.48 1.41 21.50
C PRO A 82 5.31 0.74 20.74
N ASN A 83 4.10 1.29 20.81
CA ASN A 83 2.90 0.81 20.10
C ASN A 83 2.25 1.95 19.31
N THR A 84 3.04 2.70 18.55
CA THR A 84 2.49 3.82 17.78
C THR A 84 1.70 3.31 16.59
N ASP A 85 0.45 3.75 16.51
CA ASP A 85 -0.30 3.71 15.27
C ASP A 85 0.44 4.60 14.25
N ILE A 86 0.51 4.19 12.99
CA ILE A 86 1.40 4.83 12.01
C ILE A 86 0.68 5.03 10.69
N ALA A 87 0.94 6.17 10.06
CA ALA A 87 0.59 6.38 8.67
C ALA A 87 1.84 6.56 7.83
N SER A 88 1.80 6.04 6.61
CA SER A 88 2.84 6.25 5.61
C SER A 88 2.25 6.59 4.26
N PHE A 89 3.02 7.37 3.49
CA PHE A 89 2.67 7.76 2.13
C PHE A 89 3.88 7.58 1.24
N THR A 90 3.69 6.92 0.10
CA THR A 90 4.70 6.78 -0.95
C THR A 90 4.30 7.60 -2.15
N ASP A 91 5.17 8.50 -2.61
CA ASP A 91 4.92 9.36 -3.78
C ASP A 91 5.26 8.67 -5.12
N GLU A 92 4.97 9.36 -6.22
CA GLU A 92 5.20 8.88 -7.59
C GLU A 92 6.67 8.60 -7.94
N PHE A 93 7.60 9.09 -7.14
CA PHE A 93 9.03 8.88 -7.30
C PHE A 93 9.55 7.78 -6.35
N GLY A 94 8.67 7.09 -5.63
CA GLY A 94 9.01 6.06 -4.66
C GLY A 94 9.54 6.59 -3.34
N ASN A 95 9.41 7.90 -3.06
CA ASN A 95 9.83 8.40 -1.77
C ASN A 95 8.79 8.12 -0.68
N VAL A 96 9.25 7.61 0.46
CA VAL A 96 8.39 7.26 1.59
C VAL A 96 8.42 8.35 2.67
N PHE A 97 7.23 8.78 3.08
CA PHE A 97 7.00 9.67 4.20
C PHE A 97 6.27 8.89 5.29
N SER A 98 6.71 8.98 6.54
CA SER A 98 6.12 8.23 7.65
C SER A 98 5.89 9.07 8.89
N THR A 99 4.85 8.73 9.66
CA THR A 99 4.64 9.25 11.01
C THR A 99 5.50 8.59 12.07
N ALA A 100 6.30 7.59 11.71
CA ALA A 100 7.32 7.01 12.61
C ALA A 100 8.51 7.95 12.84
N SER A 101 8.70 8.95 11.97
CA SER A 101 9.80 9.92 12.06
C SER A 101 9.64 10.85 13.27
N THR A 102 10.77 11.21 13.91
CA THR A 102 10.77 12.21 14.99
C THR A 102 10.21 13.54 14.48
N ASN A 103 9.25 14.13 15.22
CA ASN A 103 8.43 15.31 14.87
C ASN A 103 7.24 15.09 13.93
N ALA A 104 7.00 13.87 13.48
CA ALA A 104 5.74 13.55 12.82
C ALA A 104 4.60 13.46 13.83
N ASN A 105 3.37 13.69 13.37
CA ASN A 105 2.18 13.54 14.19
C ASN A 105 0.94 13.39 13.32
N GLY A 106 -0.12 12.86 13.91
CA GLY A 106 -1.42 12.84 13.29
C GLY A 106 -2.44 12.14 14.17
N GLN A 107 -3.63 11.96 13.63
CA GLN A 107 -4.68 11.20 14.28
C GLN A 107 -5.53 10.50 13.24
N VAL A 108 -6.08 9.36 13.63
CA VAL A 108 -7.14 8.69 12.89
C VAL A 108 -8.30 8.40 13.82
N ASN A 109 -9.49 8.74 13.37
CA ASN A 109 -10.75 8.31 13.96
C ASN A 109 -11.35 7.26 13.03
N TYR A 110 -11.60 6.07 13.55
CA TYR A 110 -12.07 4.96 12.75
C TYR A 110 -13.15 4.16 13.46
N GLN A 111 -13.94 3.47 12.65
CA GLN A 111 -14.95 2.53 13.09
C GLN A 111 -14.95 1.33 12.14
N ILE A 112 -14.93 0.14 12.74
CA ILE A 112 -15.25 -1.10 12.05
C ILE A 112 -16.77 -1.21 12.01
N ASN A 113 -17.31 -1.22 10.80
CA ASN A 113 -18.74 -1.31 10.53
C ASN A 113 -19.20 -2.77 10.67
N GLY A 114 -20.50 -2.96 10.90
CA GLY A 114 -21.08 -4.30 11.09
C GLY A 114 -21.09 -5.18 9.83
N ASP A 115 -20.67 -4.64 8.68
CA ASP A 115 -20.60 -5.28 7.36
C ASP A 115 -19.16 -5.64 6.94
N ASN A 116 -18.23 -5.73 7.91
CA ASN A 116 -16.82 -6.03 7.67
C ASN A 116 -16.10 -4.97 6.83
N THR A 117 -16.53 -3.70 6.95
CA THR A 117 -15.83 -2.57 6.35
C THR A 117 -15.29 -1.64 7.43
N VAL A 118 -14.35 -0.76 7.08
CA VAL A 118 -13.83 0.28 7.96
C VAL A 118 -14.11 1.67 7.38
N SER A 119 -14.57 2.58 8.23
CA SER A 119 -14.88 3.98 7.88
C SER A 119 -14.30 4.93 8.93
N GLY A 120 -14.09 6.20 8.57
CA GLY A 120 -13.42 7.14 9.44
C GLY A 120 -12.83 8.37 8.77
N THR A 121 -12.09 9.15 9.54
CA THR A 121 -11.39 10.36 9.12
C THR A 121 -9.98 10.37 9.69
N PHE A 122 -9.04 10.98 8.98
CA PHE A 122 -7.66 11.07 9.42
C PHE A 122 -7.00 12.37 8.96
N ASN A 123 -5.93 12.74 9.64
CA ASN A 123 -5.01 13.79 9.24
C ASN A 123 -3.66 13.54 9.88
N PHE A 124 -2.58 13.74 9.13
CA PHE A 124 -1.24 13.59 9.66
C PHE A 124 -0.22 14.41 8.88
N THR A 125 0.88 14.72 9.56
CA THR A 125 2.12 15.24 8.99
C THR A 125 3.15 14.13 9.06
N ALA A 126 3.69 13.73 7.91
CA ALA A 126 4.69 12.67 7.81
C ALA A 126 5.99 13.22 7.24
N LEU A 127 7.11 12.63 7.66
CA LEU A 127 8.45 13.08 7.25
C LEU A 127 9.18 11.97 6.51
N ARG A 128 10.00 12.39 5.55
CA ARG A 128 10.98 11.54 4.88
C ARG A 128 12.23 11.41 5.75
N ASN A 129 12.60 10.17 6.05
CA ASN A 129 13.72 9.89 6.93
C ASN A 129 15.04 10.43 6.33
N GLY A 130 15.91 10.99 7.17
CA GLY A 130 17.24 11.47 6.78
C GLY A 130 17.32 12.84 6.07
N ILE A 131 16.22 13.41 5.58
CA ILE A 131 16.25 14.67 4.81
C ILE A 131 15.24 15.75 5.26
N GLN A 132 14.49 15.53 6.34
CA GLN A 132 13.53 16.49 6.95
C GLN A 132 12.48 17.06 5.97
N ASP A 133 12.26 16.38 4.84
CA ASP A 133 11.18 16.70 3.91
C ASP A 133 9.84 16.22 4.49
N THR A 134 8.77 16.99 4.31
CA THR A 134 7.50 16.78 5.01
C THR A 134 6.31 16.87 4.07
N ILE A 135 5.32 16.01 4.28
CA ILE A 135 4.00 16.13 3.65
C ILE A 135 2.92 16.26 4.71
N THR A 136 1.84 16.95 4.37
CA THR A 136 0.63 16.99 5.18
C THR A 136 -0.54 16.37 4.42
N LEU A 137 -1.13 15.32 4.98
CA LEU A 137 -2.42 14.81 4.56
C LEU A 137 -3.51 15.39 5.46
N SER A 138 -4.37 16.20 4.88
CA SER A 138 -5.49 16.85 5.55
C SER A 138 -6.83 16.42 4.95
N GLN A 139 -7.92 16.58 5.70
CA GLN A 139 -9.27 16.22 5.25
C GLN A 139 -9.36 14.75 4.78
N GLY A 140 -8.61 13.86 5.44
CA GLY A 140 -8.58 12.45 5.12
C GLY A 140 -9.92 11.79 5.46
N PHE A 141 -10.40 10.96 4.55
CA PHE A 141 -11.69 10.27 4.66
C PHE A 141 -11.57 8.85 4.14
N MET A 142 -12.12 7.91 4.91
CA MET A 142 -12.25 6.49 4.59
C MET A 142 -13.72 6.08 4.74
N PHE A 143 -14.28 5.44 3.73
CA PHE A 143 -15.68 5.03 3.73
C PHE A 143 -15.85 3.65 3.10
N GLY A 144 -16.37 2.73 3.90
CA GLY A 144 -16.75 1.40 3.44
C GLY A 144 -15.57 0.58 2.91
N ILE A 145 -14.35 0.84 3.38
CA ILE A 145 -13.16 0.10 2.93
C ILE A 145 -13.33 -1.36 3.39
N PRO A 146 -13.37 -2.34 2.47
CA PRO A 146 -13.57 -3.73 2.83
C PRO A 146 -12.40 -4.23 3.68
N ILE A 147 -12.72 -4.82 4.83
CA ILE A 147 -11.78 -5.61 5.61
C ILE A 147 -11.79 -6.99 4.97
N LEU A 148 -10.63 -7.42 4.48
CA LEU A 148 -10.44 -8.76 3.95
C LEU A 148 -10.15 -9.68 5.12
N SER A 149 -10.98 -10.69 5.29
CA SER A 149 -10.83 -11.71 6.32
C SER A 149 -9.77 -12.70 5.86
N GLU A 150 -8.71 -12.91 6.62
CA GLU A 150 -8.12 -14.24 6.67
C GLU A 150 -9.06 -15.12 7.51
N LEU A 151 -10.00 -15.79 6.83
CA LEU A 151 -10.47 -17.15 7.09
C LEU A 151 -11.65 -17.44 6.16
N GLY A 152 -11.39 -18.19 5.09
CA GLY A 152 -12.41 -18.91 4.33
C GLY A 152 -12.71 -18.38 2.93
N ASP A 153 -11.70 -17.91 2.21
CA ASP A 153 -11.46 -18.17 0.79
C ASP A 153 -10.21 -17.38 0.46
N THR A 154 -9.08 -18.06 0.52
CA THR A 154 -7.91 -17.57 -0.20
C THR A 154 -8.38 -17.34 -1.64
N PRO A 155 -8.11 -16.18 -2.30
CA PRO A 155 -7.96 -16.25 -3.76
C PRO A 155 -6.99 -17.41 -3.99
N ASP A 156 -7.24 -18.29 -4.96
CA ASP A 156 -6.32 -19.38 -5.28
C ASP A 156 -4.91 -18.79 -5.43
N MET A 157 -4.14 -18.76 -4.33
CA MET A 157 -2.70 -18.71 -4.37
C MET A 157 -2.39 -20.03 -5.03
N ASN A 158 -1.91 -19.96 -6.26
CA ASN A 158 -1.14 -21.04 -6.80
C ASN A 158 -0.19 -21.50 -5.68
N THR A 159 -0.30 -22.75 -5.24
CA THR A 159 0.37 -23.27 -4.02
C THR A 159 1.90 -23.34 -4.16
N ASN A 160 2.46 -22.63 -5.14
CA ASN A 160 3.85 -22.60 -5.54
C ASN A 160 4.52 -21.25 -5.22
N ASP A 161 3.76 -20.26 -4.74
CA ASP A 161 4.33 -18.96 -4.37
C ASP A 161 5.34 -19.13 -3.22
N SER A 162 6.54 -18.58 -3.41
CA SER A 162 7.66 -18.71 -2.50
C SER A 162 8.43 -17.40 -2.41
N PHE A 163 8.91 -17.12 -1.20
CA PHE A 163 9.76 -15.99 -0.89
C PHE A 163 10.70 -16.41 0.23
N THR A 164 12.01 -16.31 0.02
CA THR A 164 13.02 -16.63 1.01
C THR A 164 14.09 -15.56 1.02
N ALA A 165 14.74 -15.36 2.17
CA ALA A 165 15.88 -14.46 2.30
C ALA A 165 16.66 -14.77 3.59
N ARG A 166 17.77 -14.06 3.78
CA ARG A 166 18.46 -13.92 5.05
C ARG A 166 18.68 -12.46 5.38
N VAL A 167 18.53 -12.10 6.66
CA VAL A 167 18.90 -10.80 7.20
C VAL A 167 20.11 -11.00 8.11
N ASN A 168 21.26 -10.41 7.78
CA ASN A 168 22.51 -10.55 8.54
C ASN A 168 22.87 -12.02 8.84
N SER A 169 22.72 -12.92 7.85
CA SER A 169 22.88 -14.38 7.95
C SER A 169 21.79 -15.15 8.70
N VAL A 170 20.79 -14.50 9.30
CA VAL A 170 19.64 -15.15 9.94
C VAL A 170 18.57 -15.42 8.89
N ILE A 171 18.00 -16.62 8.88
CA ILE A 171 16.93 -16.98 7.95
C ILE A 171 15.70 -16.10 8.19
N PHE A 172 15.23 -15.45 7.14
CA PHE A 172 13.96 -14.74 7.09
C PHE A 172 12.91 -15.71 6.54
N ASN A 173 11.97 -16.13 7.39
CA ASN A 173 10.94 -17.10 7.04
C ASN A 173 9.57 -16.42 7.01
N PRO A 174 9.14 -15.85 5.87
CA PRO A 174 7.89 -15.12 5.78
C PRO A 174 6.69 -16.04 6.03
N THR A 175 5.71 -15.51 6.73
CA THR A 175 4.39 -16.15 6.91
C THR A 175 3.38 -15.61 5.89
N ILE A 176 3.64 -14.45 5.32
CA ILE A 176 2.83 -13.81 4.28
C ILE A 176 3.73 -13.50 3.09
N ILE A 177 3.26 -13.86 1.90
CA ILE A 177 3.88 -13.52 0.62
C ILE A 177 2.84 -12.74 -0.18
N THR A 178 3.27 -11.60 -0.71
CA THR A 178 2.41 -10.68 -1.46
C THR A 178 3.07 -10.33 -2.77
N ALA A 179 2.36 -10.54 -3.87
CA ALA A 179 2.70 -9.98 -5.17
C ALA A 179 1.57 -9.06 -5.63
N LEU A 180 1.89 -7.83 -6.02
CA LEU A 180 0.90 -6.82 -6.40
C LEU A 180 1.33 -6.07 -7.66
N LEU A 181 0.50 -6.19 -8.69
CA LEU A 181 0.65 -5.47 -9.94
C LEU A 181 0.00 -4.08 -9.86
N GLY A 182 0.83 -3.04 -9.90
CA GLY A 182 0.44 -1.64 -10.11
C GLY A 182 1.19 -1.04 -11.30
N ASN A 183 1.61 0.24 -11.20
CA ASN A 183 2.58 0.81 -12.15
C ASN A 183 3.97 0.15 -12.03
N ARG A 184 4.23 -0.48 -10.88
CA ARG A 184 5.37 -1.38 -10.63
C ARG A 184 4.83 -2.65 -10.01
N LEU A 185 5.51 -3.76 -10.24
CA LEU A 185 5.29 -5.02 -9.57
C LEU A 185 6.00 -4.99 -8.23
N THR A 186 5.24 -5.18 -7.15
CA THR A 186 5.76 -5.35 -5.79
C THR A 186 5.77 -6.83 -5.47
N VAL A 187 6.90 -7.34 -4.98
CA VAL A 187 6.97 -8.67 -4.38
C VAL A 187 7.51 -8.53 -2.96
N ALA A 188 6.78 -9.04 -1.98
CA ALA A 188 7.12 -8.89 -0.58
C ALA A 188 6.93 -10.19 0.20
N GLY A 189 7.85 -10.42 1.14
CA GLY A 189 7.73 -11.43 2.16
C GLY A 189 7.69 -10.78 3.53
N GLN A 190 6.75 -11.19 4.37
CA GLN A 190 6.53 -10.60 5.69
C GLN A 190 6.51 -11.65 6.79
N THR A 191 7.15 -11.32 7.90
CA THR A 191 7.07 -12.01 9.20
C THR A 191 6.30 -11.14 10.19
N GLN A 192 6.08 -11.65 11.41
CA GLN A 192 5.50 -10.84 12.48
C GLN A 192 6.36 -9.64 12.91
N GLN A 193 7.68 -9.66 12.63
CA GLN A 193 8.62 -8.66 13.14
C GLN A 193 9.17 -7.76 12.05
N ALA A 194 9.13 -8.19 10.79
CA ALA A 194 9.71 -7.45 9.69
C ALA A 194 9.14 -7.86 8.33
N SER A 195 9.23 -6.96 7.35
CA SER A 195 8.86 -7.17 5.96
C SER A 195 10.05 -6.85 5.05
N ILE A 196 10.22 -7.63 3.98
CA ILE A 196 11.16 -7.35 2.89
C ILE A 196 10.33 -7.17 1.63
N SER A 197 10.58 -6.11 0.88
CA SER A 197 9.93 -5.90 -0.42
C SER A 197 10.94 -5.55 -1.50
N VAL A 198 10.66 -6.01 -2.72
CA VAL A 198 11.32 -5.61 -3.96
C VAL A 198 10.27 -5.04 -4.91
N LEU A 199 10.64 -3.99 -5.63
CA LEU A 199 9.74 -3.23 -6.50
C LEU A 199 10.42 -2.98 -7.85
N PHE A 200 9.77 -3.33 -8.95
CA PHE A 200 10.34 -3.23 -10.31
C PHE A 200 9.25 -3.05 -11.38
N PRO A 201 9.55 -2.59 -12.61
CA PRO A 201 8.54 -2.45 -13.67
C PRO A 201 7.91 -3.80 -14.02
N PRO A 202 6.60 -3.87 -14.31
CA PRO A 202 5.90 -5.13 -14.53
C PRO A 202 6.39 -5.88 -15.78
N ASP A 203 6.82 -5.16 -16.82
CA ASP A 203 7.30 -5.74 -18.08
C ASP A 203 8.83 -5.98 -18.08
N THR A 204 9.45 -6.12 -16.90
CA THR A 204 10.91 -6.28 -16.79
C THR A 204 11.34 -7.64 -17.39
N PRO A 205 12.19 -7.66 -18.43
CA PRO A 205 12.67 -8.91 -19.01
C PRO A 205 13.69 -9.60 -18.07
N PRO A 206 13.92 -10.91 -18.23
CA PRO A 206 14.96 -11.62 -17.50
C PRO A 206 16.33 -10.95 -17.62
N GLY A 207 17.02 -10.78 -16.50
CA GLY A 207 18.27 -10.03 -16.41
C GLY A 207 18.59 -9.58 -14.99
N THR A 208 19.78 -9.00 -14.80
CA THR A 208 20.23 -8.45 -13.52
C THR A 208 20.24 -6.93 -13.57
N TYR A 209 19.68 -6.31 -12.54
CA TYR A 209 19.45 -4.89 -12.41
C TYR A 209 19.98 -4.39 -11.06
N ASP A 210 20.58 -3.19 -11.06
CA ASP A 210 21.07 -2.59 -9.83
C ASP A 210 19.91 -2.05 -9.00
N ILE A 211 19.85 -2.43 -7.71
CA ILE A 211 18.95 -1.83 -6.74
C ILE A 211 19.66 -0.58 -6.19
N ALA A 212 19.03 0.58 -6.36
CA ALA A 212 19.52 1.83 -5.80
C ALA A 212 18.39 2.83 -5.56
N PRO A 213 18.53 3.75 -4.58
CA PRO A 213 17.54 4.80 -4.33
C PRO A 213 17.24 5.63 -5.58
N GLY A 214 15.95 5.90 -5.83
CA GLY A 214 15.50 6.75 -6.93
C GLY A 214 15.59 6.11 -8.33
N THR A 215 15.73 4.78 -8.41
CA THR A 215 15.70 4.03 -9.67
C THR A 215 14.40 3.24 -9.84
N ASP A 216 14.23 2.63 -11.01
CA ASP A 216 13.12 1.73 -11.29
C ASP A 216 13.23 0.39 -10.55
N PHE A 217 14.34 0.12 -9.86
CA PHE A 217 14.58 -1.10 -9.10
C PHE A 217 14.91 -0.73 -7.66
N THR A 218 13.95 -0.92 -6.77
CA THR A 218 14.08 -0.54 -5.35
C THR A 218 13.70 -1.71 -4.47
N ALA A 219 14.20 -1.67 -3.24
CA ALA A 219 13.88 -2.65 -2.22
C ALA A 219 13.88 -1.98 -0.85
N SER A 220 13.15 -2.56 0.09
CA SER A 220 13.11 -2.06 1.46
C SER A 220 13.06 -3.20 2.47
N TYR A 221 13.62 -2.94 3.64
CA TYR A 221 13.49 -3.78 4.82
C TYR A 221 12.77 -2.97 5.90
N ILE A 222 11.60 -3.45 6.33
CA ILE A 222 10.75 -2.77 7.30
C ILE A 222 10.80 -3.56 8.60
N LEU A 223 11.24 -2.94 9.68
CA LEU A 223 11.10 -3.48 11.03
C LEU A 223 9.70 -3.12 11.53
N LEU A 224 8.81 -4.09 11.70
CA LEU A 224 7.40 -3.82 12.05
C LEU A 224 7.23 -3.44 13.53
N GLY A 225 8.14 -3.86 14.40
CA GLY A 225 8.08 -3.59 15.84
C GLY A 225 8.25 -2.12 16.20
N ASP A 226 9.03 -1.37 15.41
CA ASP A 226 9.19 0.08 15.53
C ASP A 226 8.75 0.82 14.24
N SER A 227 8.26 0.06 13.25
CA SER A 227 7.87 0.51 11.92
C SER A 227 8.94 1.34 11.20
N THR A 228 10.21 1.01 11.46
CA THR A 228 11.35 1.60 10.77
C THR A 228 11.41 1.05 9.35
N VAL A 229 11.30 1.93 8.37
CA VAL A 229 11.50 1.60 6.96
C VAL A 229 12.95 1.90 6.59
N LEU A 230 13.67 0.87 6.16
CA LEU A 230 15.06 0.95 5.73
C LEU A 230 15.12 0.70 4.22
N GLU A 231 15.27 1.77 3.46
CA GLU A 231 15.43 1.70 2.00
C GLU A 231 16.79 1.08 1.64
N ALA A 232 16.79 0.27 0.59
CA ALA A 232 18.02 -0.28 0.03
C ALA A 232 18.92 0.84 -0.49
N GLN A 233 20.16 0.88 -0.01
CA GLN A 233 21.18 1.83 -0.44
C GLN A 233 21.95 1.32 -1.67
N SER A 234 22.05 0.00 -1.80
CA SER A 234 22.67 -0.69 -2.94
C SER A 234 22.23 -2.15 -2.96
N GLY A 235 22.24 -2.78 -4.12
CA GLY A 235 21.97 -4.21 -4.26
C GLY A 235 21.82 -4.62 -5.71
N THR A 236 21.36 -5.85 -5.93
CA THR A 236 21.00 -6.36 -7.25
C THR A 236 19.71 -7.16 -7.18
N LEU A 237 18.84 -6.95 -8.17
CA LEU A 237 17.68 -7.78 -8.46
C LEU A 237 17.95 -8.54 -9.76
N THR A 238 17.86 -9.86 -9.72
CA THR A 238 17.92 -10.71 -10.92
C THR A 238 16.54 -11.25 -11.20
N ILE A 239 15.93 -10.84 -12.31
CA ILE A 239 14.71 -11.47 -12.82
C ILE A 239 15.13 -12.74 -13.58
N VAL A 240 14.71 -13.90 -13.08
CA VAL A 240 14.97 -15.21 -13.69
C VAL A 240 13.94 -15.52 -14.76
N SER A 241 12.67 -15.28 -14.46
CA SER A 241 11.56 -15.35 -15.43
C SER A 241 10.49 -14.33 -15.10
N ASN A 242 9.82 -13.81 -16.12
CA ASN A 242 8.67 -12.92 -15.99
C ASN A 242 7.74 -13.19 -17.17
N ASP A 243 6.68 -13.97 -16.93
CA ASP A 243 5.66 -14.31 -17.90
C ASP A 243 4.43 -13.43 -17.65
N THR A 244 4.34 -12.33 -18.39
CA THR A 244 3.24 -11.36 -18.25
C THR A 244 1.92 -11.83 -18.86
N ASP A 245 1.91 -12.97 -19.58
CA ASP A 245 0.67 -13.58 -20.06
C ASP A 245 0.10 -14.55 -19.02
N ALA A 246 0.97 -15.18 -18.22
CA ALA A 246 0.61 -16.08 -17.14
C ALA A 246 0.54 -15.42 -15.75
N ASP A 247 0.96 -14.15 -15.66
CA ASP A 247 1.13 -13.38 -14.42
C ASP A 247 2.02 -14.11 -13.39
N GLU A 248 3.12 -14.71 -13.86
CA GLU A 248 4.11 -15.41 -13.03
C GLU A 248 5.50 -14.78 -13.15
N VAL A 249 6.13 -14.47 -12.01
CA VAL A 249 7.50 -13.93 -11.96
C VAL A 249 8.35 -14.68 -10.96
N SER A 250 9.62 -14.87 -11.29
CA SER A 250 10.62 -15.38 -10.36
C SER A 250 11.94 -14.63 -10.47
N GLY A 251 12.66 -14.56 -9.36
CA GLY A 251 13.90 -13.82 -9.29
C GLY A 251 14.66 -14.01 -7.99
N GLU A 252 15.85 -13.44 -7.98
CA GLU A 252 16.76 -13.40 -6.85
C GLU A 252 17.04 -11.94 -6.48
N PHE A 253 17.28 -11.66 -5.20
CA PHE A 253 17.67 -10.33 -4.75
C PHE A 253 18.71 -10.38 -3.63
N VAL A 254 19.55 -9.34 -3.60
CA VAL A 254 20.48 -9.04 -2.52
C VAL A 254 20.56 -7.53 -2.39
N PHE A 255 20.51 -7.00 -1.17
CA PHE A 255 20.66 -5.57 -0.95
C PHE A 255 21.16 -5.23 0.46
N GLU A 256 21.69 -4.03 0.60
CA GLU A 256 22.12 -3.43 1.87
C GLU A 256 21.17 -2.30 2.24
N ALA A 257 20.66 -2.29 3.46
CA ALA A 257 19.77 -1.27 4.00
C ALA A 257 20.18 -0.89 5.43
N ASP A 258 20.78 0.29 5.59
CA ASP A 258 21.19 0.90 6.87
C ASP A 258 21.78 -0.08 7.91
N GLY A 259 22.84 -0.80 7.52
CA GLY A 259 23.53 -1.76 8.39
C GLY A 259 22.92 -3.17 8.44
N PHE A 260 21.86 -3.42 7.67
CA PHE A 260 21.33 -4.76 7.40
C PHE A 260 21.73 -5.24 6.01
N SER A 261 22.27 -6.45 5.95
CA SER A 261 22.57 -7.16 4.71
C SER A 261 21.48 -8.20 4.46
N ILE A 262 20.74 -8.02 3.37
CA ILE A 262 19.70 -8.93 2.91
C ILE A 262 20.32 -9.79 1.80
N THR A 263 20.50 -11.08 2.08
CA THR A 263 21.21 -12.02 1.19
C THR A 263 20.36 -13.26 0.92
N ASP A 264 20.77 -14.08 -0.05
CA ASP A 264 20.07 -15.32 -0.42
C ASP A 264 18.57 -15.10 -0.67
N GLY A 265 18.21 -13.93 -1.20
CA GLY A 265 16.84 -13.56 -1.51
C GLY A 265 16.37 -14.28 -2.78
N GLU A 266 15.27 -14.99 -2.71
CA GLU A 266 14.64 -15.68 -3.85
C GLU A 266 13.12 -15.53 -3.75
N PHE A 267 12.46 -15.32 -4.89
CA PHE A 267 11.01 -15.35 -4.98
C PHE A 267 10.55 -16.05 -6.26
N SER A 268 9.37 -16.66 -6.18
CA SER A 268 8.58 -17.13 -7.31
C SER A 268 7.14 -16.91 -6.94
N VAL A 269 6.42 -16.04 -7.65
CA VAL A 269 5.08 -15.61 -7.26
C VAL A 269 4.16 -15.42 -8.46
N SER A 270 2.87 -15.56 -8.21
CA SER A 270 1.80 -15.22 -9.16
C SER A 270 1.20 -13.87 -8.77
N TYR A 271 0.81 -12.99 -9.71
CA TYR A 271 0.39 -11.61 -9.40
C TYR A 271 -0.84 -11.08 -10.14
#